data_AF-A0A2S6U641-F1
#
_entry.id   AF-A0A2S6U641-F1
#
_cell.length_a   1.000
_cell.length_b   1.000
_cell.length_c   1.000
_cell.angle_alpha   90.00
_cell.angle_beta   90.00
_cell.angle_gamma   90.00
#
_symmetry.space_group_name_H-M   'P 1'
#
loop_
_entity.id
_entity.type
_entity.pdbx_description
1 polymer ?
#
loop_
_entity_poly.entity_id
_entity_poly.type
_entity_poly.pdbx_seq_one_letter_code
_entity_poly.pdbx_strand_id
1 'polypeptide(L)' 'MGMLVDKQNLGFGFRNWRYSMLVHDGKIVEFFAEPGFGDNAEDDPFEVSDADTMMGALKRLNAAA' A
#
# COMPACT_ATOMS: atom_id res chain seq x y z
N MET A 1 -5.13 -8.61 6.20
CA MET A 1 -4.46 -7.76 5.19
C MET A 1 -4.23 -8.50 3.88
N GLY A 2 -3.83 -9.78 3.87
CA GLY A 2 -3.75 -10.55 2.61
C GLY A 2 -2.66 -10.11 1.63
N MET A 3 -1.66 -9.36 2.12
CA MET A 3 -0.62 -8.72 1.30
C MET A 3 0.71 -9.50 1.32
N LEU A 4 0.71 -10.79 1.67
CA LEU A 4 1.92 -11.60 1.67
C LEU A 4 2.23 -12.03 0.24
N VAL A 5 3.47 -11.81 -0.20
CA VAL A 5 3.98 -12.25 -1.50
C VAL A 5 5.30 -12.99 -1.33
N ASP A 6 5.58 -13.95 -2.21
CA ASP A 6 6.91 -14.51 -2.36
C ASP A 6 7.80 -13.58 -3.20
N LYS A 7 9.00 -13.28 -2.73
CA LYS A 7 10.04 -12.53 -3.46
C LYS A 7 11.33 -13.34 -3.55
N GLN A 8 11.21 -14.64 -3.78
CA GLN A 8 12.33 -15.56 -4.03
C GLN A 8 13.14 -15.17 -5.27
N ASN A 9 12.52 -14.58 -6.29
CA ASN A 9 13.20 -14.03 -7.48
C ASN A 9 14.32 -13.03 -7.13
N LEU A 10 14.20 -12.33 -6.00
CA LEU A 10 15.21 -11.39 -5.47
C LEU A 10 15.99 -11.96 -4.27
N GLY A 11 15.74 -13.21 -3.89
CA GLY A 11 16.33 -13.84 -2.69
C GLY A 11 15.79 -13.28 -1.37
N PHE A 12 14.64 -12.61 -1.37
CA PHE A 12 14.08 -11.97 -0.16
C PHE A 12 13.14 -12.88 0.65
N GLY A 13 12.70 -14.00 0.06
CA GLY A 13 11.69 -14.89 0.62
C GLY A 13 10.32 -14.21 0.71
N PHE A 14 9.47 -14.64 1.65
CA PHE A 14 8.16 -14.03 1.86
C PHE A 14 8.27 -12.62 2.41
N ARG A 15 7.62 -11.66 1.74
CA ARG A 15 7.58 -10.24 2.10
C ARG A 15 6.19 -9.68 1.98
N ASN A 16 5.99 -8.51 2.56
CA ASN A 16 4.77 -7.77 2.39
C ASN A 16 4.79 -7.05 1.03
N TRP A 17 3.65 -7.01 0.34
CA TRP A 17 3.44 -6.14 -0.79
C TRP A 17 3.46 -4.68 -0.35
N ARG A 18 3.83 -3.77 -1.26
CA ARG A 18 3.90 -2.35 -0.93
C ARG A 18 2.49 -1.77 -0.86
N TYR A 19 2.18 -1.13 0.26
CA TYR A 19 0.95 -0.39 0.46
C TYR A 19 1.15 0.72 1.49
N SER A 20 0.23 1.68 1.49
CA SER A 20 0.00 2.58 2.61
C SER A 20 -1.46 2.54 3.02
N MET A 21 -1.77 2.95 4.26
CA MET A 21 -3.14 2.93 4.76
C MET A 21 -3.36 4.07 5.74
N LEU A 22 -4.58 4.61 5.72
CA LEU A 22 -5.04 5.56 6.73
C LEU A 22 -5.91 4.82 7.74
N VAL A 23 -5.50 4.87 9.01
CA VAL A 23 -6.21 4.21 10.11
C VAL A 23 -6.64 5.26 11.12
N HIS A 24 -7.93 5.26 11.45
CA HIS A 24 -8.51 6.12 12.48
C HIS A 24 -9.25 5.25 13.49
N ASP A 25 -8.84 5.33 14.76
CA ASP A 25 -9.42 4.54 15.85
C ASP A 25 -9.52 3.03 15.56
N GLY A 26 -8.42 2.46 15.05
CA GLY A 26 -8.33 1.04 14.69
C GLY A 26 -9.12 0.63 13.44
N LYS A 27 -9.83 1.55 12.78
CA LYS A 27 -10.57 1.30 11.53
C LYS A 27 -9.76 1.78 10.33
N ILE A 28 -9.67 0.94 9.30
CA ILE A 28 -9.09 1.32 8.02
C ILE A 28 -10.08 2.25 7.32
N VAL A 29 -9.66 3.49 7.08
CA VAL A 29 -10.44 4.52 6.38
C VAL A 29 -10.12 4.49 4.88
N GLU A 30 -8.84 4.35 4.55
CA GLU A 30 -8.35 4.26 3.17
C GLU A 30 -7.22 3.23 3.10
N PHE A 31 -7.12 2.53 1.97
CA PHE A 31 -6.09 1.52 1.71
C PHE A 31 -5.56 1.67 0.28
N PHE A 32 -4.25 1.90 0.17
CA PHE A 32 -3.56 2.15 -1.10
C PHE A 32 -2.52 1.06 -1.33
N ALA A 33 -2.93 -0.05 -1.96
CA ALA A 33 -2.02 -1.10 -2.39
C ALA A 33 -1.53 -0.83 -3.82
N GLU A 34 -0.23 -1.03 -4.04
CA GLU A 34 0.36 -0.85 -5.36
C GLU A 34 -0.23 -1.84 -6.39
N PRO A 35 -0.34 -1.45 -7.67
CA PRO A 35 -0.80 -2.33 -8.73
C PRO A 35 0.20 -3.48 -8.95
N GLY A 36 -0.25 -4.56 -9.60
CA GLY A 36 0.63 -5.69 -9.93
C GLY A 36 0.91 -6.63 -8.75
N PHE A 37 0.04 -6.66 -7.74
CA PHE A 37 0.10 -7.59 -6.62
C PHE A 37 0.28 -9.05 -7.08
N GLY A 38 1.40 -9.67 -6.70
CA GLY A 38 1.68 -11.06 -7.04
C GLY A 38 3.04 -11.54 -6.55
N ASP A 39 3.19 -12.87 -6.54
CA ASP A 39 4.45 -13.53 -6.23
C ASP A 39 5.48 -13.29 -7.33
N ASN A 40 6.74 -13.11 -6.92
CA ASN A 40 7.89 -12.94 -7.78
C ASN A 40 7.70 -11.85 -8.85
N ALA A 41 6.93 -10.80 -8.52
CA ALA A 41 6.78 -9.62 -9.37
C ALA A 41 8.17 -9.05 -9.76
N GLU A 42 8.32 -8.72 -11.04
CA GLU A 42 9.57 -8.16 -11.58
C GLU A 42 9.74 -6.68 -11.21
N ASP A 43 8.62 -5.96 -11.09
CA ASP A 43 8.59 -4.54 -10.78
C ASP A 43 8.38 -4.25 -9.28
N ASP A 44 8.87 -3.10 -8.81
CA ASP A 44 8.64 -2.55 -7.47
C ASP A 44 7.97 -1.17 -7.55
N PRO A 45 6.66 -1.13 -7.88
CA PRO A 45 5.93 0.13 -8.08
C PRO A 45 5.82 0.97 -6.80
N PHE A 46 5.72 2.29 -6.98
CA PHE A 46 5.48 3.27 -5.92
C PHE A 46 4.61 4.43 -6.44
N GLU A 47 3.39 4.10 -6.86
CA GLU A 47 2.48 5.00 -7.57
C GLU A 47 1.32 5.49 -6.71
N VAL A 48 0.89 4.70 -5.72
CA VAL A 48 -0.31 5.01 -4.90
C VAL A 48 -0.06 4.95 -3.41
N SER A 49 1.00 4.28 -2.96
CA SER A 49 1.35 4.19 -1.55
C SER A 49 2.23 5.36 -1.07
N ASP A 50 2.48 6.33 -1.93
CA ASP A 50 3.31 7.49 -1.67
C ASP A 50 2.68 8.52 -0.71
N ALA A 51 3.50 9.46 -0.27
CA ALA A 51 3.10 10.48 0.69
C ALA A 51 2.14 11.53 0.12
N ASP A 52 2.23 11.84 -1.18
CA ASP A 52 1.35 12.82 -1.83
C ASP A 52 -0.07 12.25 -1.96
N THR A 53 -0.20 10.96 -2.32
CA THR A 53 -1.48 10.25 -2.31
C THR A 53 -2.12 10.27 -0.92
N MET A 54 -1.35 9.98 0.13
CA MET A 54 -1.82 10.05 1.52
C MET A 54 -2.23 11.47 1.94
N MET A 55 -1.42 12.48 1.59
CA MET A 55 -1.73 13.88 1.88
C MET A 55 -3.02 14.32 1.18
N GLY A 56 -3.25 13.86 -0.05
CA GLY A 56 -4.50 14.05 -0.77
C GLY A 56 -5.70 13.45 -0.03
N ALA A 57 -5.57 12.23 0.48
CA ALA A 57 -6.62 11.58 1.28
C ALA A 57 -6.94 12.35 2.57
N LEU A 58 -5.91 12.78 3.31
CA LEU A 58 -6.09 13.58 4.53
C LEU A 58 -6.79 14.91 4.25
N LYS A 59 -6.41 15.62 3.18
CA LYS A 59 -7.08 16.88 2.77
C LYS A 59 -8.54 16.66 2.42
N ARG A 60 -8.88 15.58 1.70
CA ARG A 60 -10.27 15.24 1.36
C ARG A 60 -11.12 14.98 2.60
N LEU A 61 -10.59 14.22 3.56
CA LEU A 61 -11.29 13.93 4.82
C LEU A 61 -11.51 15.20 5.65
N ASN A 62 -10.50 16.07 5.75
CA ASN A 62 -10.63 17.33 6.48
C ASN A 62 -11.59 18.31 5.81
N ALA A 63 -11.73 18.28 4.48
CA ALA A 63 -12.68 19.13 3.76
C ALA A 63 -14.13 18.62 3.85
N ALA A 64 -14.32 17.35 4.20
CA ALA A 64 -15.63 16.71 4.37
C ALA A 64 -16.15 16.76 5.82
N ALA A 65 -15.32 17.24 6.77
CA ALA A 65 -15.64 17.42 8.19
C ALA A 65 -16.02 18.88 8.49
#